data_AF-A0A7K4P4N9-F1
#
_entry.id   AF-A0A7K4P4N9-F1
#
_cell.length_a   1.000
_cell.length_b   1.000
_cell.length_c   1.000
_cell.angle_alpha   90.00
_cell.angle_beta   90.00
_cell.angle_gamma   90.00
#
_symmetry.space_group_name_H-M   'P 1'
#
loop_
_entity.id
_entity.type
_entity.pdbx_description
1 polymer ?
#
loop_
_entity_poly.entity_id
_entity_poly.type
_entity_poly.pdbx_seq_one_letter_code
_entity_poly.pdbx_strand_id
1 'polypeptide(L)'
;MGEYEEFAEALFGQLSVEIKEEKEITQLAIKAKEGLADKVRFKELEDITKEIFPIFKDKVEDFLGVKVPDDLQLKFLELEELKKMKGDKVFADKEAKKYVTELFHAVAKEDLKKIAELMQQDTPKYLVYSTYAIQYISKITTTYGDYLDSVIYLNKFILSKYPQIILYKQGEPYESRFENVNSGYIGAVKMTVLEELIHSAQENLQQVNKNAAMEVNKINEELANIILSLDTEIVNKLSEYCQLQTVPDNFPFAKKANLFFFLNPDHFLIEQIGPDVMTFTHVEIDPKIEESIPQLLGIYKRWLVPIQQHHAAFTAMEGMASFAIDDILKDDKDFQNYLTTFMGTDFSSYQVRKIMGKDFTKAVYEKLGKDTFKKMIDVPPNTRELKDPKLYLKKMSL
;
A
#
# COMPACT_ATOMS: atom_id res chain seq x y z
N MET A 1 5.34 8.74 31.98
CA MET A 1 4.65 7.59 31.36
C MET A 1 5.63 6.43 31.29
N GLY A 2 5.15 5.19 31.13
CA GLY A 2 6.04 4.07 30.85
C GLY A 2 6.51 4.12 29.40
N GLU A 3 7.58 3.38 29.09
CA GLU A 3 8.19 3.38 27.76
C GLU A 3 7.21 2.87 26.67
N TYR A 4 6.37 1.88 26.99
CA TYR A 4 5.40 1.36 26.02
C TYR A 4 4.30 2.37 25.65
N GLU A 5 3.87 3.19 26.61
CA GLU A 5 2.92 4.28 26.34
C GLU A 5 3.52 5.35 25.43
N GLU A 6 4.81 5.68 25.60
CA GLU A 6 5.51 6.64 24.72
C GLU A 6 5.58 6.15 23.27
N PHE A 7 5.80 4.84 23.05
CA PHE A 7 5.76 4.27 21.71
C PHE A 7 4.36 4.30 21.08
N ALA A 8 3.32 4.05 21.87
CA ALA A 8 1.94 4.14 21.41
C ALA A 8 1.59 5.58 21.02
N GLU A 9 2.02 6.56 21.82
CA GLU A 9 1.87 7.99 21.49
C GLU A 9 2.68 8.39 20.26
N ALA A 10 3.91 7.91 20.12
CA ALA A 10 4.76 8.18 18.96
C ALA A 10 4.13 7.65 17.67
N LEU A 11 3.51 6.46 17.71
CA LEU A 11 2.78 5.90 16.55
C LEU A 11 1.64 6.83 16.10
N PHE A 12 0.83 7.34 17.02
CA PHE A 12 -0.22 8.30 16.68
C PHE A 12 0.31 9.69 16.34
N GLY A 13 1.45 10.08 16.90
CA GLY A 13 2.17 11.28 16.48
C GLY A 13 2.51 11.24 14.99
N GLN A 14 2.98 10.09 14.50
CA GLN A 14 3.27 9.87 13.09
C GLN A 14 2.03 9.81 12.20
N LEU A 15 0.88 9.39 12.74
CA LEU A 15 -0.42 9.34 12.04
C LEU A 15 -1.30 10.59 12.26
N SER A 16 -0.77 11.60 12.95
CA SER A 16 -1.59 12.70 13.48
C SER A 16 -2.21 13.55 12.37
N VAL A 17 -1.49 13.72 11.25
CA VAL A 17 -1.96 14.48 10.09
C VAL A 17 -3.14 13.76 9.44
N GLU A 18 -3.02 12.45 9.23
CA GLU A 18 -4.03 11.66 8.52
C GLU A 18 -5.27 11.43 9.39
N ILE A 19 -5.09 11.19 10.69
CA ILE A 19 -6.23 11.13 11.63
C ILE A 19 -6.97 12.47 11.68
N LYS A 20 -6.25 13.60 11.60
CA LYS A 20 -6.87 14.92 11.52
C LYS A 20 -7.62 15.11 10.21
N GLU A 21 -7.05 14.67 9.09
CA GLU A 21 -7.70 14.71 7.77
C GLU A 21 -9.01 13.90 7.79
N GLU A 22 -9.00 12.68 8.32
CA GLU A 22 -10.19 11.82 8.46
C GLU A 22 -11.32 12.50 9.26
N LYS A 23 -10.96 13.18 10.36
CA LYS A 23 -11.90 13.96 11.19
C LYS A 23 -12.45 15.16 10.43
N GLU A 24 -11.60 15.87 9.67
CA GLU A 24 -12.03 16.99 8.83
C GLU A 24 -12.98 16.54 7.71
N ILE A 25 -12.67 15.45 7.01
CA ILE A 25 -13.54 14.85 5.99
C ILE A 25 -14.91 14.53 6.59
N THR A 26 -14.94 13.91 7.78
CA THR A 26 -16.19 13.57 8.46
C THR A 26 -17.02 14.82 8.78
N GLN A 27 -16.39 15.87 9.32
CA GLN A 27 -17.08 17.12 9.64
C GLN A 27 -17.55 17.87 8.38
N LEU A 28 -16.74 17.92 7.33
CA LEU A 28 -17.10 18.55 6.06
C LEU A 28 -18.22 17.80 5.35
N ALA A 29 -18.23 16.46 5.41
CA ALA A 29 -19.29 15.65 4.84
C ALA A 29 -20.65 15.95 5.50
N ILE A 30 -20.69 16.15 6.82
CA ILE A 30 -21.91 16.55 7.54
C ILE A 30 -22.41 17.89 7.03
N LYS A 31 -21.54 18.91 6.97
CA LYS A 31 -21.89 20.26 6.47
C LYS A 31 -22.34 20.23 5.00
N ALA A 32 -21.66 19.45 4.18
CA ALA A 32 -22.00 19.29 2.77
C ALA A 32 -23.37 18.65 2.60
N LYS A 33 -23.66 17.58 3.36
CA LYS A 33 -24.97 16.92 3.34
C LYS A 33 -26.10 17.88 3.72
N GLU A 34 -25.91 18.69 4.76
CA GLU A 34 -26.87 19.70 5.20
C GLU A 34 -27.04 20.85 4.18
N GLY A 35 -25.93 21.31 3.59
CA GLY A 35 -25.94 22.43 2.64
C GLY A 35 -26.45 22.09 1.24
N LEU A 36 -26.27 20.84 0.81
CA LEU A 36 -26.70 20.33 -0.49
C LEU A 36 -28.14 19.78 -0.45
N ALA A 37 -28.55 19.15 0.65
CA ALA A 37 -29.91 18.66 0.94
C ALA A 37 -30.81 18.42 -0.30
N ASP A 38 -31.96 19.09 -0.39
CA ASP A 38 -32.96 18.89 -1.45
C ASP A 38 -32.58 19.52 -2.82
N LYS A 39 -31.38 20.09 -2.95
CA LYS A 39 -30.93 20.77 -4.17
C LYS A 39 -30.41 19.78 -5.21
N VAL A 40 -29.65 18.79 -4.75
CA VAL A 40 -28.98 17.80 -5.62
C VAL A 40 -28.85 16.46 -4.90
N ARG A 41 -28.83 15.36 -5.66
CA ARG A 41 -28.69 14.02 -5.10
C ARG A 41 -27.70 13.18 -5.90
N PHE A 42 -26.59 12.82 -5.27
CA PHE A 42 -25.68 11.81 -5.79
C PHE A 42 -26.32 10.43 -5.66
N LYS A 43 -26.02 9.55 -6.62
CA LYS A 43 -26.40 8.14 -6.54
C LYS A 43 -25.52 7.43 -5.51
N GLU A 44 -26.08 6.43 -4.83
CA GLU A 44 -25.31 5.64 -3.86
C GLU A 44 -24.22 4.82 -4.56
N LEU A 45 -23.09 4.64 -3.89
CA LEU A 45 -21.93 3.92 -4.42
C LEU A 45 -22.28 2.48 -4.83
N GLU A 46 -23.09 1.82 -4.01
CA GLU A 46 -23.57 0.46 -4.23
C GLU A 46 -24.37 0.35 -5.53
N ASP A 47 -25.24 1.32 -5.80
CA ASP A 47 -26.09 1.32 -6.99
C ASP A 47 -25.27 1.58 -8.26
N ILE A 48 -24.32 2.51 -8.21
CA ILE A 48 -23.39 2.75 -9.34
C ILE A 48 -22.59 1.48 -9.61
N THR A 49 -22.00 0.91 -8.57
CA THR A 49 -21.14 -0.27 -8.68
C THR A 49 -21.89 -1.45 -9.27
N LYS A 50 -23.13 -1.69 -8.82
CA LYS A 50 -23.99 -2.77 -9.34
C LYS A 50 -24.24 -2.66 -10.84
N GLU A 51 -24.36 -1.44 -11.37
CA GLU A 51 -24.58 -1.22 -12.81
C GLU A 51 -23.30 -1.39 -13.62
N ILE A 52 -22.17 -0.89 -13.13
CA ILE A 52 -20.94 -0.86 -13.91
C ILE A 52 -20.14 -2.16 -13.80
N PHE A 53 -20.22 -2.88 -12.68
CA PHE A 53 -19.42 -4.07 -12.41
C PHE A 53 -19.48 -5.13 -13.52
N PRO A 54 -20.67 -5.61 -13.96
CA PRO A 54 -20.73 -6.60 -15.04
C PRO A 54 -20.14 -6.08 -16.36
N ILE A 55 -20.37 -4.80 -16.69
CA ILE A 55 -19.85 -4.17 -17.91
C ILE A 55 -18.31 -4.14 -17.90
N PHE A 56 -17.73 -3.76 -16.76
CA PHE A 56 -16.27 -3.69 -16.64
C PHE A 56 -15.63 -5.06 -16.51
N LYS A 57 -16.30 -6.05 -15.91
CA LYS A 57 -15.82 -7.44 -15.92
C LYS A 57 -15.62 -7.92 -17.36
N ASP A 58 -16.63 -7.76 -18.21
CA ASP A 58 -16.55 -8.16 -19.62
C ASP A 58 -15.43 -7.39 -20.35
N LYS A 59 -15.33 -6.07 -20.16
CA LYS A 59 -14.26 -5.25 -20.74
C LYS A 59 -12.86 -5.69 -20.31
N VAL A 60 -12.68 -6.06 -19.05
CA VAL A 60 -11.40 -6.55 -18.51
C VAL A 60 -11.03 -7.87 -19.16
N GLU A 61 -11.96 -8.82 -19.22
CA GLU A 61 -11.71 -10.11 -19.87
C GLU A 61 -11.38 -9.95 -21.36
N ASP A 62 -12.12 -9.10 -22.08
CA ASP A 62 -11.90 -8.81 -23.49
C ASP A 62 -10.55 -8.15 -23.76
N PHE A 63 -10.16 -7.21 -22.91
CA PHE A 63 -8.92 -6.44 -23.06
C PHE A 63 -7.69 -7.26 -22.67
N LEU A 64 -7.73 -7.89 -21.49
CA LEU A 64 -6.60 -8.65 -20.97
C LEU A 64 -6.45 -10.03 -21.63
N GLY A 65 -7.51 -10.59 -22.19
CA GLY A 65 -7.51 -11.97 -22.72
C GLY A 65 -7.34 -13.04 -21.64
N VAL A 66 -7.65 -12.69 -20.38
CA VAL A 66 -7.64 -13.60 -19.22
C VAL A 66 -8.97 -13.53 -18.50
N LYS A 67 -9.39 -14.63 -17.88
CA LYS A 67 -10.66 -14.72 -17.19
C LYS A 67 -10.57 -14.03 -15.83
N VAL A 68 -11.60 -13.26 -15.48
CA VAL A 68 -11.82 -12.69 -14.15
C VAL A 68 -12.58 -13.72 -13.30
N PRO A 69 -12.25 -13.91 -12.01
CA PRO A 69 -12.98 -14.85 -11.16
C PRO A 69 -14.50 -14.60 -11.14
N ASP A 70 -15.28 -15.68 -11.05
CA ASP A 70 -16.75 -15.61 -11.08
C ASP A 70 -17.36 -15.35 -9.70
N ASP A 71 -16.62 -15.64 -8.64
CA ASP A 71 -17.03 -15.58 -7.24
C ASP A 71 -16.63 -14.29 -6.52
N LEU A 72 -16.29 -13.24 -7.29
CA LEU A 72 -15.91 -11.94 -6.74
C LEU A 72 -17.04 -11.33 -5.91
N GLN A 73 -16.69 -10.85 -4.72
CA GLN A 73 -17.59 -10.13 -3.84
C GLN A 73 -17.23 -8.65 -3.77
N LEU A 74 -18.25 -7.80 -3.69
CA LEU A 74 -18.09 -6.37 -3.45
C LEU A 74 -18.39 -6.05 -1.99
N LYS A 75 -17.49 -5.33 -1.33
CA LYS A 75 -17.71 -4.78 0.01
C LYS A 75 -17.43 -3.28 0.03
N PHE A 76 -18.27 -2.55 0.73
CA PHE A 76 -18.22 -1.10 0.82
C PHE A 76 -17.88 -0.73 2.26
N LEU A 77 -16.62 -0.42 2.50
CA LEU A 77 -16.11 -0.27 3.86
C LEU A 77 -16.08 1.20 4.28
N GLU A 78 -16.55 1.45 5.50
CA GLU A 78 -16.28 2.71 6.20
C GLU A 78 -14.86 2.70 6.80
N LEU A 79 -14.47 3.82 7.39
CA LEU A 79 -13.09 4.09 7.78
C LEU A 79 -12.49 3.02 8.71
N GLU A 80 -13.20 2.61 9.75
CA GLU A 80 -12.68 1.66 10.74
C GLU A 80 -12.43 0.28 10.11
N GLU A 81 -13.36 -0.21 9.28
CA GLU A 81 -13.25 -1.47 8.58
C GLU A 81 -12.15 -1.44 7.51
N LEU A 82 -11.95 -0.31 6.82
CA LEU A 82 -10.83 -0.13 5.88
C LEU A 82 -9.49 -0.27 6.58
N LYS A 83 -9.32 0.39 7.73
CA LYS A 83 -8.10 0.29 8.55
C LYS A 83 -7.84 -1.15 8.94
N LYS A 84 -8.86 -1.90 9.38
CA LYS A 84 -8.74 -3.32 9.70
C LYS A 84 -8.32 -4.16 8.50
N MET A 85 -8.98 -3.97 7.35
CA MET A 85 -8.68 -4.70 6.12
C MET A 85 -7.25 -4.44 5.63
N LYS A 86 -6.72 -3.23 5.79
CA LYS A 86 -5.31 -2.94 5.50
C LYS A 86 -4.34 -3.81 6.31
N GLY A 87 -4.71 -4.19 7.53
CA GLY A 87 -3.95 -5.15 8.34
C GLY A 87 -3.84 -6.53 7.68
N ASP A 88 -4.89 -7.01 7.01
CA ASP A 88 -4.85 -8.28 6.27
C ASP A 88 -3.91 -8.22 5.05
N LYS A 89 -3.77 -7.04 4.42
CA LYS A 89 -2.86 -6.81 3.29
C LYS A 89 -1.38 -6.71 3.66
N VAL A 90 -1.05 -6.71 4.96
CA VAL A 90 0.33 -6.81 5.43
C VAL A 90 0.93 -8.19 5.12
N PHE A 91 0.07 -9.20 4.89
CA PHE A 91 0.49 -10.57 4.59
C PHE A 91 1.38 -11.18 5.67
N ALA A 92 1.01 -10.95 6.93
CA ALA A 92 1.61 -11.63 8.07
C ALA A 92 1.40 -13.16 7.98
N ASP A 93 2.34 -13.91 8.53
CA ASP A 93 2.22 -15.36 8.61
C ASP A 93 1.16 -15.79 9.64
N LYS A 94 0.96 -17.10 9.79
CA LYS A 94 -0.08 -17.62 10.69
C LYS A 94 0.14 -17.22 12.17
N GLU A 95 1.39 -17.04 12.59
CA GLU A 95 1.75 -16.72 13.97
C GLU A 95 1.56 -15.24 14.27
N ALA A 96 1.89 -14.38 13.30
CA ALA A 96 1.75 -12.94 13.41
C ALA A 96 0.36 -12.40 13.04
N LYS A 97 -0.44 -13.15 12.25
CA LYS A 97 -1.75 -12.67 11.75
C LYS A 97 -2.67 -12.13 12.84
N LYS A 98 -2.79 -12.84 13.97
CA LYS A 98 -3.62 -12.41 15.09
C LYS A 98 -3.11 -11.09 15.67
N TYR A 99 -1.79 -10.98 15.86
CA TYR A 99 -1.16 -9.77 16.37
C TYR A 99 -1.42 -8.56 15.46
N VAL A 100 -1.19 -8.72 14.15
CA VAL A 100 -1.42 -7.66 13.16
C VAL A 100 -2.87 -7.21 13.14
N THR A 101 -3.81 -8.17 13.19
CA THR A 101 -5.25 -7.86 13.26
C THR A 101 -5.58 -7.02 14.49
N GLU A 102 -5.05 -7.39 15.66
CA GLU A 102 -5.27 -6.64 16.91
C GLU A 102 -4.63 -5.24 16.86
N LEU A 103 -3.42 -5.12 16.30
CA LEU A 103 -2.72 -3.84 16.15
C LEU A 103 -3.50 -2.88 15.26
N PHE A 104 -3.88 -3.31 14.05
CA PHE A 104 -4.63 -2.45 13.13
C PHE A 104 -6.02 -2.10 13.67
N HIS A 105 -6.66 -3.00 14.42
CA HIS A 105 -7.91 -2.69 15.11
C HIS A 105 -7.71 -1.64 16.22
N ALA A 106 -6.63 -1.73 17.00
CA ALA A 106 -6.32 -0.74 18.02
C ALA A 106 -6.01 0.63 17.41
N VAL A 107 -5.24 0.67 16.32
CA VAL A 107 -4.98 1.90 15.55
C VAL A 107 -6.28 2.47 14.98
N ALA A 108 -7.17 1.63 14.45
CA ALA A 108 -8.46 2.06 13.92
C ALA A 108 -9.36 2.71 14.97
N LYS A 109 -9.22 2.30 16.24
CA LYS A 109 -9.97 2.83 17.38
C LYS A 109 -9.27 3.94 18.15
N GLU A 110 -8.08 4.35 17.70
CA GLU A 110 -7.23 5.29 18.44
C GLU A 110 -6.93 4.79 19.89
N ASP A 111 -6.84 3.47 20.09
CA ASP A 111 -6.69 2.83 21.42
C ASP A 111 -5.21 2.75 21.84
N LEU A 112 -4.71 3.85 22.39
CA LEU A 112 -3.37 3.99 22.97
C LEU A 112 -3.01 2.86 23.94
N LYS A 113 -3.95 2.51 24.83
CA LYS A 113 -3.71 1.52 25.87
C LYS A 113 -3.50 0.14 25.25
N LYS A 114 -4.36 -0.27 24.32
CA LYS A 114 -4.23 -1.55 23.64
C LYS A 114 -2.96 -1.63 22.80
N ILE A 115 -2.50 -0.53 22.20
CA ILE A 115 -1.23 -0.50 21.47
C ILE A 115 -0.05 -0.71 22.42
N ALA A 116 -0.03 -0.02 23.57
CA ALA A 116 1.00 -0.23 24.59
C ALA A 116 1.02 -1.68 25.11
N GLU A 117 -0.16 -2.27 25.35
CA GLU A 117 -0.30 -3.68 25.74
C GLU A 117 0.25 -4.64 24.65
N LEU A 118 -0.02 -4.36 23.37
CA LEU A 118 0.49 -5.16 22.26
C LEU A 118 2.01 -5.04 22.10
N MET A 119 2.57 -3.85 22.31
CA MET A 119 4.02 -3.68 22.31
C MET A 119 4.69 -4.46 23.45
N GLN A 120 4.09 -4.43 24.64
CA GLN A 120 4.56 -5.20 25.78
C GLN A 120 4.44 -6.71 25.55
N GLN A 121 3.37 -7.15 24.89
CA GLN A 121 3.14 -8.55 24.57
C GLN A 121 4.19 -9.11 23.60
N ASP A 122 4.52 -8.36 22.55
CA ASP A 122 5.46 -8.80 21.52
C ASP A 122 6.12 -7.58 20.87
N THR A 123 7.22 -7.15 21.46
CA THR A 123 7.98 -5.98 21.01
C THR A 123 8.58 -6.17 19.61
N PRO A 124 9.18 -7.33 19.24
CA PRO A 124 9.64 -7.57 17.87
C PRO A 124 8.53 -7.35 16.83
N LYS A 125 7.33 -7.94 17.06
CA LYS A 125 6.19 -7.75 16.15
C LYS A 125 5.72 -6.30 16.11
N TYR A 126 5.70 -5.60 17.24
CA TYR A 126 5.37 -4.19 17.26
C TYR A 126 6.30 -3.36 16.37
N LEU A 127 7.61 -3.56 16.49
CA LEU A 127 8.60 -2.81 15.71
C LEU A 127 8.44 -3.02 14.20
N VAL A 128 8.11 -4.25 13.78
CA VAL A 128 7.86 -4.56 12.37
C VAL A 128 6.52 -3.98 11.90
N TYR A 129 5.43 -4.34 12.58
CA TYR A 129 4.08 -4.10 12.06
C TYR A 129 3.54 -2.69 12.29
N SER A 130 4.10 -1.93 13.24
CA SER A 130 3.77 -0.50 13.40
C SER A 130 4.17 0.32 12.17
N THR A 131 5.26 -0.04 11.48
CA THR A 131 5.67 0.64 10.24
C THR A 131 4.65 0.47 9.13
N TYR A 132 4.04 -0.72 9.00
CA TYR A 132 2.95 -0.96 8.06
C TYR A 132 1.69 -0.21 8.44
N ALA A 133 1.36 -0.13 9.74
CA ALA A 133 0.25 0.69 10.20
C ALA A 133 0.46 2.16 9.78
N ILE A 134 1.66 2.72 9.95
CA ILE A 134 1.98 4.08 9.47
C ILE A 134 1.80 4.17 7.94
N GLN A 135 2.44 3.28 7.19
CA GLN A 135 2.47 3.34 5.72
C GLN A 135 1.11 3.13 5.05
N TYR A 136 0.26 2.27 5.60
CA TYR A 136 -1.04 1.96 5.00
C TYR A 136 -2.13 2.92 5.45
N ILE A 137 -2.14 3.29 6.74
CA ILE A 137 -3.15 4.20 7.28
C ILE A 137 -2.92 5.61 6.71
N SER A 138 -1.68 6.03 6.49
CA SER A 138 -1.36 7.34 5.91
C SER A 138 -1.90 7.57 4.50
N LYS A 139 -2.34 6.51 3.80
CA LYS A 139 -2.85 6.55 2.42
C LYS A 139 -4.34 6.28 2.33
N ILE A 140 -5.04 6.14 3.45
CA ILE A 140 -6.45 5.75 3.43
C ILE A 140 -7.33 6.79 2.74
N THR A 141 -7.02 8.08 2.91
CA THR A 141 -7.81 9.17 2.32
C THR A 141 -7.63 9.30 0.80
N THR A 142 -6.59 8.67 0.25
CA THR A 142 -6.26 8.67 -1.18
C THR A 142 -6.45 7.31 -1.85
N THR A 143 -6.75 6.25 -1.09
CA THR A 143 -7.04 4.91 -1.64
C THR A 143 -8.53 4.75 -1.91
N TYR A 144 -8.94 4.47 -3.14
CA TYR A 144 -10.36 4.29 -3.47
C TYR A 144 -10.85 2.84 -3.40
N GLY A 145 -9.98 1.86 -3.59
CA GLY A 145 -10.32 0.46 -3.51
C GLY A 145 -9.11 -0.43 -3.22
N ASP A 146 -9.39 -1.70 -2.94
CA ASP A 146 -8.41 -2.76 -2.81
C ASP A 146 -9.03 -4.12 -3.17
N TYR A 147 -8.24 -4.98 -3.81
CA TYR A 147 -8.53 -6.39 -3.99
C TYR A 147 -7.76 -7.26 -2.98
N LEU A 148 -8.46 -8.22 -2.37
CA LEU A 148 -7.86 -9.25 -1.51
C LEU A 148 -8.77 -10.49 -1.44
N ASP A 149 -8.18 -11.68 -1.70
CA ASP A 149 -8.80 -13.00 -1.52
C ASP A 149 -10.25 -13.07 -2.08
N SER A 150 -10.40 -12.80 -3.39
CA SER A 150 -11.69 -12.80 -4.12
C SER A 150 -12.71 -11.74 -3.68
N VAL A 151 -12.28 -10.73 -2.92
CA VAL A 151 -13.13 -9.60 -2.51
C VAL A 151 -12.53 -8.29 -3.00
N ILE A 152 -13.37 -7.49 -3.66
CA ILE A 152 -13.10 -6.11 -4.02
C ILE A 152 -13.72 -5.22 -2.94
N TYR A 153 -12.87 -4.49 -2.24
CA TYR A 153 -13.24 -3.53 -1.21
C TYR A 153 -13.22 -2.14 -1.81
N LEU A 154 -14.35 -1.44 -1.75
CA LEU A 154 -14.45 -0.04 -2.14
C LEU A 154 -14.43 0.83 -0.88
N ASN A 155 -13.62 1.89 -0.92
CA ASN A 155 -13.52 2.87 0.14
C ASN A 155 -14.77 3.77 0.13
N LYS A 156 -15.82 3.29 0.80
CA LYS A 156 -17.09 4.03 0.93
C LYS A 156 -16.88 5.33 1.68
N PHE A 157 -15.99 5.35 2.67
CA PHE A 157 -15.66 6.54 3.45
C PHE A 157 -15.28 7.73 2.54
N ILE A 158 -14.43 7.51 1.53
CA ILE A 158 -14.00 8.55 0.59
C ILE A 158 -14.99 8.70 -0.57
N LEU A 159 -15.29 7.61 -1.28
CA LEU A 159 -16.07 7.66 -2.51
C LEU A 159 -17.49 8.21 -2.30
N SER A 160 -18.10 8.04 -1.13
CA SER A 160 -19.43 8.60 -0.84
C SER A 160 -19.40 10.07 -0.36
N LYS A 161 -18.29 10.53 0.22
CA LYS A 161 -18.20 11.86 0.88
C LYS A 161 -17.56 12.92 0.01
N TYR A 162 -16.49 12.58 -0.72
CA TYR A 162 -15.72 13.55 -1.50
C TYR A 162 -16.53 14.30 -2.56
N PRO A 163 -17.38 13.65 -3.37
CA PRO A 163 -18.21 14.35 -4.35
C PRO A 163 -19.08 15.44 -3.72
N GLN A 164 -19.69 15.14 -2.57
CA GLN A 164 -20.51 16.09 -1.81
C GLN A 164 -19.67 17.24 -1.27
N ILE A 165 -18.51 16.93 -0.67
CA ILE A 165 -17.60 17.95 -0.12
C ILE A 165 -17.09 18.88 -1.23
N ILE A 166 -16.69 18.34 -2.37
CA ILE A 166 -16.21 19.12 -3.52
C ILE A 166 -17.31 20.07 -4.02
N LEU A 167 -18.51 19.55 -4.26
CA LEU A 167 -19.61 20.39 -4.72
C LEU A 167 -19.98 21.48 -3.70
N TYR A 168 -20.01 21.13 -2.42
CA TYR A 168 -20.27 22.08 -1.35
C TYR A 168 -19.21 23.18 -1.30
N LYS A 169 -17.92 22.84 -1.40
CA LYS A 169 -16.80 23.81 -1.42
C LYS A 169 -16.84 24.73 -2.64
N GLN A 170 -17.42 24.29 -3.75
CA GLN A 170 -17.61 25.15 -4.92
C GLN A 170 -18.64 26.27 -4.67
N GLY A 171 -19.57 26.09 -3.74
CA GLY A 171 -20.60 27.07 -3.39
C GLY A 171 -21.71 27.18 -4.44
N GLU A 172 -22.73 27.97 -4.10
CA GLU A 172 -23.92 28.14 -4.94
C GLU A 172 -23.63 28.82 -6.30
N PRO A 173 -24.48 28.59 -7.32
CA PRO A 173 -25.55 27.59 -7.36
C PRO A 173 -24.99 26.17 -7.56
N TYR A 174 -25.49 25.19 -6.80
CA TYR A 174 -24.95 23.82 -6.82
C TYR A 174 -25.42 23.03 -8.04
N GLU A 175 -26.66 23.27 -8.47
CA GLU A 175 -27.33 22.58 -9.56
C GLU A 175 -26.58 22.73 -10.88
N SER A 176 -26.03 23.93 -11.14
CA SER A 176 -25.27 24.21 -12.37
C SER A 176 -23.89 23.54 -12.39
N ARG A 177 -23.37 23.14 -11.23
CA ARG A 177 -22.05 22.49 -11.08
C ARG A 177 -22.16 21.00 -10.84
N PHE A 178 -23.34 20.53 -10.45
CA PHE A 178 -23.61 19.14 -10.09
C PHE A 178 -23.27 18.17 -11.20
N GLU A 179 -23.64 18.45 -12.46
CA GLU A 179 -23.38 17.54 -13.58
C GLU A 179 -21.89 17.18 -13.71
N ASN A 180 -21.01 18.17 -13.62
CA ASN A 180 -19.57 17.96 -13.72
C ASN A 180 -19.01 17.18 -12.52
N VAL A 181 -19.40 17.54 -11.30
CA VAL A 181 -18.92 16.84 -10.09
C VAL A 181 -19.46 15.40 -10.05
N ASN A 182 -20.71 15.19 -10.43
CA ASN A 182 -21.33 13.87 -10.50
C ASN A 182 -20.69 13.00 -11.59
N SER A 183 -20.36 13.58 -12.75
CA SER A 183 -19.63 12.88 -13.80
C SER A 183 -18.24 12.46 -13.32
N GLY A 184 -17.47 13.34 -12.66
CA GLY A 184 -16.18 12.96 -12.08
C GLY A 184 -16.29 11.94 -10.95
N TYR A 185 -17.37 11.96 -10.16
CA TYR A 185 -17.65 10.91 -9.18
C TYR A 185 -17.85 9.55 -9.83
N ILE A 186 -18.72 9.47 -10.86
CA ILE A 186 -18.93 8.24 -11.63
C ILE A 186 -17.60 7.76 -12.24
N GLY A 187 -16.79 8.68 -12.74
CA GLY A 187 -15.45 8.39 -13.28
C GLY A 187 -14.51 7.75 -12.25
N ALA A 188 -14.49 8.28 -11.02
CA ALA A 188 -13.72 7.70 -9.92
C ALA A 188 -14.16 6.26 -9.63
N VAL A 189 -15.47 6.01 -9.53
CA VAL A 189 -16.01 4.66 -9.26
C VAL A 189 -15.70 3.70 -10.40
N LYS A 190 -15.83 4.13 -11.65
CA LYS A 190 -15.45 3.34 -12.84
C LYS A 190 -13.98 2.95 -12.82
N MET A 191 -13.09 3.91 -12.57
CA MET A 191 -11.65 3.66 -12.49
C MET A 191 -11.33 2.65 -11.40
N THR A 192 -11.87 2.83 -10.18
CA THR A 192 -11.60 1.94 -9.05
C THR A 192 -12.12 0.53 -9.31
N VAL A 193 -13.36 0.37 -9.78
CA VAL A 193 -13.90 -0.96 -10.10
C VAL A 193 -13.06 -1.66 -11.18
N LEU A 194 -12.65 -0.90 -12.20
CA LEU A 194 -11.79 -1.43 -13.26
C LEU A 194 -10.42 -1.86 -12.72
N GLU A 195 -9.75 -1.03 -11.93
CA GLU A 195 -8.45 -1.34 -11.31
C GLU A 195 -8.50 -2.64 -10.52
N GLU A 196 -9.48 -2.77 -9.62
CA GLU A 196 -9.59 -3.95 -8.76
C GLU A 196 -10.04 -5.21 -9.51
N LEU A 197 -10.83 -5.07 -10.59
CA LEU A 197 -11.11 -6.18 -11.50
C LEU A 197 -9.84 -6.66 -12.22
N ILE A 198 -8.98 -5.75 -12.65
CA ILE A 198 -7.69 -6.11 -13.26
C ILE A 198 -6.81 -6.84 -12.24
N HIS A 199 -6.72 -6.33 -11.01
CA HIS A 199 -5.99 -7.02 -9.93
C HIS A 199 -6.54 -8.41 -9.63
N SER A 200 -7.85 -8.59 -9.71
CA SER A 200 -8.47 -9.90 -9.50
C SER A 200 -8.13 -10.94 -10.57
N ALA A 201 -7.72 -10.50 -11.77
CA ALA A 201 -7.26 -11.40 -12.83
C ALA A 201 -5.78 -11.80 -12.70
N GLN A 202 -5.06 -11.27 -11.70
CA GLN A 202 -3.61 -11.40 -11.54
C GLN A 202 -3.21 -12.43 -10.45
N GLU A 203 -4.03 -13.45 -10.20
CA GLU A 203 -3.90 -14.37 -9.05
C GLU A 203 -2.47 -14.92 -8.83
N ASN A 204 -1.77 -15.36 -9.90
CA ASN A 204 -0.40 -15.87 -9.76
C ASN A 204 0.59 -14.79 -9.27
N LEU A 205 0.51 -13.58 -9.83
CA LEU A 205 1.32 -12.44 -9.38
C LEU A 205 0.97 -12.04 -7.95
N GLN A 206 -0.32 -12.05 -7.59
CA GLN A 206 -0.75 -11.77 -6.23
C GLN A 206 -0.20 -12.80 -5.24
N GLN A 207 -0.18 -14.09 -5.60
CA GLN A 207 0.36 -15.14 -4.76
C GLN A 207 1.88 -15.03 -4.59
N VAL A 208 2.62 -14.70 -5.66
CA VAL A 208 4.06 -14.40 -5.60
C VAL A 208 4.31 -13.21 -4.67
N ASN A 209 3.54 -12.13 -4.84
CA ASN A 209 3.63 -10.92 -4.02
C ASN A 209 3.38 -11.22 -2.53
N LYS A 210 2.30 -11.95 -2.23
CA LYS A 210 1.90 -12.34 -0.87
C LYS A 210 2.96 -13.20 -0.18
N ASN A 211 3.48 -14.21 -0.88
CA ASN A 211 4.53 -15.08 -0.34
C ASN A 211 5.82 -14.31 -0.07
N ALA A 212 6.23 -13.46 -1.01
CA ALA A 212 7.43 -12.66 -0.88
C ALA A 212 7.34 -11.66 0.29
N ALA A 213 6.22 -10.94 0.42
CA ALA A 213 5.98 -10.02 1.53
C ALA A 213 5.98 -10.73 2.89
N MET A 214 5.38 -11.92 2.96
CA MET A 214 5.36 -12.73 4.19
C MET A 214 6.77 -13.15 4.62
N GLU A 215 7.63 -13.54 3.68
CA GLU A 215 9.03 -13.89 3.99
C GLU A 215 9.85 -12.65 4.39
N VAL A 216 9.63 -11.49 3.76
CA VAL A 216 10.21 -10.21 4.20
C VAL A 216 9.84 -9.92 5.65
N ASN A 217 8.56 -10.06 6.02
CA ASN A 217 8.08 -9.80 7.37
C ASN A 217 8.74 -10.72 8.41
N LYS A 218 8.83 -12.03 8.13
CA LYS A 218 9.50 -12.98 9.02
C LYS A 218 10.97 -12.62 9.25
N ILE A 219 11.68 -12.22 8.20
CA ILE A 219 13.10 -11.84 8.31
C ILE A 219 13.25 -10.54 9.11
N ASN A 220 12.33 -9.59 8.94
CA ASN A 220 12.30 -8.36 9.74
C ASN A 220 11.99 -8.64 11.22
N GLU A 221 11.11 -9.60 11.53
CA GLU A 221 10.86 -10.06 12.90
C GLU A 221 12.10 -10.74 13.51
N GLU A 222 12.80 -11.58 12.73
CA GLU A 222 14.06 -12.19 13.14
C GLU A 222 15.12 -11.14 13.47
N LEU A 223 15.27 -10.13 12.61
CA LEU A 223 16.17 -9.00 12.86
C LEU A 223 15.79 -8.24 14.13
N ALA A 224 14.51 -7.92 14.33
CA ALA A 224 14.04 -7.24 15.53
C ALA A 224 14.41 -8.03 16.80
N ASN A 225 14.25 -9.36 16.77
CA ASN A 225 14.67 -10.24 17.88
C ASN A 225 16.18 -10.19 18.14
N ILE A 226 17.00 -10.22 17.08
CA ILE A 226 18.47 -10.11 17.20
C ILE A 226 18.85 -8.79 17.87
N ILE A 227 18.34 -7.66 17.37
CA ILE A 227 18.63 -6.33 17.91
C ILE A 227 18.15 -6.19 19.36
N LEU A 228 16.94 -6.68 19.66
CA LEU A 228 16.38 -6.64 21.01
C LEU A 228 17.16 -7.50 22.01
N SER A 229 17.89 -8.52 21.55
CA SER A 229 18.71 -9.41 22.38
C SER A 229 20.11 -8.87 22.67
N LEU A 230 20.55 -7.79 22.00
CA LEU A 230 21.86 -7.18 22.24
C LEU A 230 21.92 -6.60 23.66
N ASP A 231 23.10 -6.68 24.28
CA ASP A 231 23.37 -6.01 25.54
C ASP A 231 23.48 -4.48 25.36
N THR A 232 23.36 -3.76 26.46
CA THR A 232 23.35 -2.28 26.46
C THR A 232 24.69 -1.69 26.00
N GLU A 233 25.81 -2.37 26.24
CA GLU A 233 27.13 -1.89 25.84
C GLU A 233 27.26 -1.88 24.31
N ILE A 234 26.88 -3.00 23.67
CA ILE A 234 26.85 -3.11 22.21
C ILE A 234 25.90 -2.08 21.61
N VAL A 235 24.68 -1.95 22.16
CA VAL A 235 23.69 -0.99 21.65
C VAL A 235 24.19 0.45 21.74
N ASN A 236 24.79 0.85 22.86
CA ASN A 236 25.36 2.19 23.01
C ASN A 236 26.52 2.42 22.03
N LYS A 237 27.46 1.47 21.93
CA LYS A 237 28.60 1.54 21.00
C LYS A 237 28.12 1.70 19.56
N LEU A 238 27.14 0.90 19.13
CA LEU A 238 26.59 0.96 17.78
C LEU A 238 25.79 2.24 17.54
N SER A 239 25.02 2.70 18.53
CA SER A 239 24.25 3.94 18.43
C SER A 239 25.15 5.16 18.29
N GLU A 240 26.25 5.23 19.04
CA GLU A 240 27.28 6.28 18.89
C GLU A 240 27.98 6.17 17.54
N TYR A 241 28.37 4.96 17.14
CA TYR A 241 29.07 4.74 15.87
C TYR A 241 28.21 5.12 14.65
N CYS A 242 26.92 4.76 14.68
CA CYS A 242 25.96 5.10 13.63
C CYS A 242 25.39 6.53 13.77
N GLN A 243 25.82 7.29 14.79
CA GLN A 243 25.38 8.66 15.07
C GLN A 243 23.85 8.78 15.23
N LEU A 244 23.24 7.79 15.88
CA LEU A 244 21.81 7.78 16.14
C LEU A 244 21.42 8.85 17.16
N GLN A 245 20.16 9.30 17.10
CA GLN A 245 19.62 10.23 18.09
C GLN A 245 19.78 9.66 19.51
N THR A 246 20.28 10.50 20.42
CA THR A 246 20.45 10.14 21.82
C THR A 246 19.11 9.89 22.50
N VAL A 247 19.03 8.76 23.19
CA VAL A 247 17.85 8.32 23.96
C VAL A 247 18.26 8.23 25.43
N PRO A 248 17.45 8.76 26.37
CA PRO A 248 17.78 8.68 27.79
C PRO A 248 17.89 7.23 28.28
N ASP A 249 18.76 6.98 29.27
CA ASP A 249 19.07 5.62 29.74
C ASP A 249 17.88 4.86 30.34
N ASN A 250 16.84 5.57 30.77
CA ASN A 250 15.60 4.99 31.28
C ASN A 250 14.63 4.50 30.18
N PHE A 251 15.03 4.55 28.90
CA PHE A 251 14.28 4.03 27.75
C PHE A 251 15.10 2.98 26.96
N PRO A 252 15.35 1.79 27.55
CA PRO A 252 16.16 0.75 26.93
C PRO A 252 15.57 0.19 25.62
N PHE A 253 14.25 0.13 25.45
CA PHE A 253 13.63 -0.34 24.21
C PHE A 253 13.71 0.71 23.10
N ALA A 254 13.61 2.00 23.41
CA ALA A 254 13.75 3.08 22.43
C ALA A 254 15.15 3.12 21.82
N LYS A 255 16.21 2.89 22.61
CA LYS A 255 17.58 2.73 22.08
C LYS A 255 17.68 1.58 21.07
N LYS A 256 17.12 0.42 21.43
CA LYS A 256 17.12 -0.77 20.59
C LYS A 256 16.25 -0.59 19.34
N ALA A 257 15.11 0.09 19.47
CA ALA A 257 14.22 0.41 18.35
C ALA A 257 14.90 1.35 17.35
N ASN A 258 15.57 2.41 17.81
CA ASN A 258 16.35 3.30 16.94
C ASN A 258 17.40 2.52 16.14
N LEU A 259 18.13 1.62 16.81
CA LEU A 259 19.10 0.76 16.13
C LEU A 259 18.44 -0.21 15.14
N PHE A 260 17.29 -0.80 15.50
CA PHE A 260 16.53 -1.67 14.61
C PHE A 260 16.07 -0.93 13.36
N PHE A 261 15.48 0.26 13.48
CA PHE A 261 15.01 1.02 12.33
C PHE A 261 16.17 1.48 11.44
N PHE A 262 17.31 1.86 12.05
CA PHE A 262 18.52 2.20 11.30
C PHE A 262 19.11 1.02 10.53
N LEU A 263 19.18 -0.16 11.18
CA LEU A 263 19.68 -1.39 10.58
C LEU A 263 18.60 -2.21 9.87
N ASN A 264 17.40 -1.68 9.70
CA ASN A 264 16.38 -2.37 8.92
C ASN A 264 16.85 -2.40 7.46
N PRO A 265 16.84 -3.55 6.76
CA PRO A 265 17.43 -3.65 5.43
C PRO A 265 16.80 -2.68 4.43
N ASP A 266 15.49 -2.41 4.52
CA ASP A 266 14.84 -1.43 3.65
C ASP A 266 15.44 -0.04 3.85
N HIS A 267 15.53 0.42 5.10
CA HIS A 267 16.08 1.74 5.40
C HIS A 267 17.58 1.82 5.11
N PHE A 268 18.34 0.86 5.62
CA PHE A 268 19.80 0.83 5.52
C PHE A 268 20.29 0.78 4.07
N LEU A 269 19.71 -0.09 3.25
CA LEU A 269 20.16 -0.24 1.85
C LEU A 269 19.71 0.95 0.99
N ILE A 270 18.54 1.54 1.26
CA ILE A 270 18.09 2.76 0.56
C ILE A 270 19.03 3.94 0.85
N GLU A 271 19.42 4.15 2.11
CA GLU A 271 20.27 5.28 2.48
C GLU A 271 21.73 5.11 2.04
N GLN A 272 22.27 3.90 2.13
CA GLN A 272 23.68 3.64 1.78
C GLN A 272 23.92 3.48 0.27
N ILE A 273 22.93 2.96 -0.47
CA ILE A 273 23.14 2.46 -1.84
C ILE A 273 22.22 3.16 -2.86
N GLY A 274 21.25 3.96 -2.38
CA GLY A 274 20.31 4.69 -3.21
C GLY A 274 19.00 3.93 -3.44
N PRO A 275 18.02 4.55 -4.12
CA PRO A 275 16.62 4.08 -4.14
C PRO A 275 16.39 2.77 -4.91
N ASP A 276 17.44 2.17 -5.49
CA ASP A 276 17.31 1.16 -6.54
C ASP A 276 17.72 -0.26 -6.12
N VAL A 277 17.10 -0.72 -5.02
CA VAL A 277 17.20 -2.09 -4.46
C VAL A 277 16.97 -3.17 -5.53
N MET A 278 16.26 -2.83 -6.61
CA MET A 278 15.86 -3.70 -7.73
C MET A 278 17.03 -4.27 -8.54
N THR A 279 18.21 -3.65 -8.54
CA THR A 279 19.36 -4.14 -9.36
C THR A 279 20.45 -4.86 -8.57
N PHE A 280 20.28 -4.94 -7.27
CA PHE A 280 21.37 -5.32 -6.39
C PHE A 280 21.60 -6.83 -6.35
N THR A 281 22.88 -7.23 -6.25
CA THR A 281 23.28 -8.65 -6.17
C THR A 281 24.23 -8.98 -5.04
N HIS A 282 24.78 -7.98 -4.33
CA HIS A 282 25.86 -8.21 -3.37
C HIS A 282 25.72 -7.32 -2.16
N VAL A 283 25.26 -7.86 -1.03
CA VAL A 283 25.20 -7.12 0.23
C VAL A 283 26.55 -7.07 0.92
N GLU A 284 26.98 -5.87 1.31
CA GLU A 284 28.12 -5.62 2.19
C GLU A 284 27.63 -4.88 3.44
N ILE A 285 28.31 -5.10 4.55
CA ILE A 285 28.05 -4.46 5.85
C ILE A 285 29.35 -3.87 6.36
N ASP A 286 29.28 -2.71 7.02
CA ASP A 286 30.45 -2.12 7.65
C ASP A 286 31.09 -3.14 8.64
N PRO A 287 32.41 -3.38 8.55
CA PRO A 287 33.08 -4.37 9.39
C PRO A 287 32.87 -4.17 10.91
N LYS A 288 32.69 -2.93 11.38
CA LYS A 288 32.45 -2.65 12.81
C LYS A 288 31.03 -3.03 13.24
N ILE A 289 30.06 -2.87 12.34
CA ILE A 289 28.69 -3.34 12.57
C ILE A 289 28.67 -4.86 12.53
N GLU A 290 29.35 -5.47 11.54
CA GLU A 290 29.45 -6.92 11.42
C GLU A 290 30.16 -7.57 12.62
N GLU A 291 31.21 -6.96 13.15
CA GLU A 291 31.88 -7.42 14.38
C GLU A 291 30.90 -7.46 15.57
N SER A 292 30.01 -6.47 15.65
CA SER A 292 29.05 -6.34 16.76
C SER A 292 27.79 -7.20 16.56
N ILE A 293 27.40 -7.46 15.31
CA ILE A 293 26.24 -8.28 14.93
C ILE A 293 26.64 -9.24 13.79
N PRO A 294 27.37 -10.34 14.09
CA PRO A 294 27.93 -11.22 13.06
C PRO A 294 26.89 -11.87 12.13
N GLN A 295 25.63 -11.96 12.59
CA GLN A 295 24.53 -12.57 11.84
C GLN A 295 23.88 -11.62 10.83
N LEU A 296 24.16 -10.31 10.90
CA LEU A 296 23.44 -9.28 10.13
C LEU A 296 23.61 -9.46 8.61
N LEU A 297 24.81 -9.84 8.16
CA LEU A 297 25.07 -10.08 6.73
C LEU A 297 24.23 -11.23 6.19
N GLY A 298 24.04 -12.28 7.01
CA GLY A 298 23.17 -13.41 6.68
C GLY A 298 21.70 -13.02 6.59
N ILE A 299 21.24 -12.12 7.48
CA ILE A 299 19.88 -11.56 7.45
C ILE A 299 19.65 -10.80 6.15
N TYR A 300 20.51 -9.84 5.82
CA TYR A 300 20.33 -9.01 4.63
C TYR A 300 20.39 -9.84 3.33
N LYS A 301 21.28 -10.84 3.26
CA LYS A 301 21.35 -11.76 2.11
C LYS A 301 20.06 -12.56 1.93
N ARG A 302 19.46 -13.04 3.02
CA ARG A 302 18.16 -13.73 2.96
C ARG A 302 17.01 -12.79 2.62
N TRP A 303 17.07 -11.56 3.11
CA TRP A 303 16.04 -10.54 2.89
C TRP A 303 15.96 -10.06 1.43
N LEU A 304 17.11 -9.97 0.75
CA LEU A 304 17.22 -9.39 -0.58
C LEU A 304 16.35 -10.07 -1.65
N VAL A 305 16.27 -11.41 -1.64
CA VAL A 305 15.52 -12.15 -2.68
C VAL A 305 14.00 -11.96 -2.54
N PRO A 306 13.40 -12.17 -1.36
CA PRO A 306 11.99 -11.90 -1.14
C PRO A 306 11.59 -10.45 -1.45
N ILE A 307 12.35 -9.43 -1.01
CA ILE A 307 11.94 -8.04 -1.29
C ILE A 307 11.99 -7.73 -2.80
N GLN A 308 12.94 -8.28 -3.54
CA GLN A 308 13.01 -8.11 -4.99
C GLN A 308 11.83 -8.79 -5.69
N GLN A 309 11.41 -9.97 -5.21
CA GLN A 309 10.23 -10.65 -5.72
C GLN A 309 8.95 -9.87 -5.40
N HIS A 310 8.81 -9.37 -4.18
CA HIS A 310 7.70 -8.52 -3.74
C HIS A 310 7.58 -7.28 -4.64
N HIS A 311 8.68 -6.53 -4.79
CA HIS A 311 8.70 -5.33 -5.63
C HIS A 311 8.44 -5.64 -7.11
N ALA A 312 8.99 -6.73 -7.65
CA ALA A 312 8.77 -7.10 -9.05
C ALA A 312 7.31 -7.46 -9.33
N ALA A 313 6.72 -8.33 -8.49
CA ALA A 313 5.33 -8.73 -8.63
C ALA A 313 4.39 -7.53 -8.48
N PHE A 314 4.60 -6.72 -7.43
CA PHE A 314 3.82 -5.50 -7.21
C PHE A 314 3.92 -4.52 -8.40
N THR A 315 5.13 -4.25 -8.90
CA THR A 315 5.34 -3.34 -10.04
C THR A 315 4.67 -3.87 -11.32
N ALA A 316 4.71 -5.18 -11.56
CA ALA A 316 4.03 -5.79 -12.71
C ALA A 316 2.50 -5.68 -12.59
N MET A 317 1.94 -5.95 -11.40
CA MET A 317 0.50 -5.85 -11.13
C MET A 317 -0.03 -4.42 -11.36
N GLU A 318 0.60 -3.42 -10.73
CA GLU A 318 0.25 -2.00 -10.88
C GLU A 318 0.45 -1.51 -12.31
N GLY A 319 1.50 -2.00 -12.98
CA GLY A 319 1.80 -1.68 -14.36
C GLY A 319 0.73 -2.14 -15.35
N MET A 320 0.29 -3.39 -15.20
CA MET A 320 -0.81 -3.95 -15.97
C MET A 320 -2.12 -3.20 -15.72
N ALA A 321 -2.43 -2.91 -14.46
CA ALA A 321 -3.62 -2.15 -14.09
C ALA A 321 -3.59 -0.75 -14.71
N SER A 322 -2.51 -0.01 -14.52
CA SER A 322 -2.38 1.35 -15.06
C SER A 322 -2.42 1.39 -16.57
N PHE A 323 -1.79 0.43 -17.26
CA PHE A 323 -1.82 0.36 -18.72
C PHE A 323 -3.23 0.06 -19.24
N ALA A 324 -3.95 -0.88 -18.62
CA ALA A 324 -5.30 -1.25 -19.04
C ALA A 324 -6.34 -0.17 -18.73
N ILE A 325 -6.26 0.49 -17.57
CA ILE A 325 -7.14 1.62 -17.21
C ILE A 325 -7.03 2.72 -18.26
N ASP A 326 -5.81 3.12 -18.60
CA ASP A 326 -5.54 4.14 -19.60
C ASP A 326 -6.20 3.80 -20.95
N ASP A 327 -6.09 2.56 -21.44
CA ASP A 327 -6.68 2.22 -22.74
C ASP A 327 -8.20 2.05 -22.69
N ILE A 328 -8.73 1.39 -21.65
CA ILE A 328 -10.17 1.10 -21.52
C ILE A 328 -10.98 2.37 -21.25
N LEU A 329 -10.42 3.33 -20.51
CA LEU A 329 -11.13 4.57 -20.11
C LEU A 329 -10.69 5.82 -20.89
N LYS A 330 -9.76 5.74 -21.84
CA LYS A 330 -9.25 6.93 -22.58
C LYS A 330 -10.35 7.85 -23.11
N ASP A 331 -11.43 7.28 -23.64
CA ASP A 331 -12.54 8.01 -24.26
C ASP A 331 -13.77 8.11 -23.34
N ASP A 332 -13.69 7.64 -22.08
CA ASP A 332 -14.80 7.72 -21.13
C ASP A 332 -14.91 9.13 -20.53
N LYS A 333 -16.01 9.83 -20.86
CA LYS A 333 -16.25 11.22 -20.44
C LYS A 333 -16.22 11.38 -18.91
N ASP A 334 -16.76 10.42 -18.17
CA ASP A 334 -16.80 10.49 -16.70
C ASP A 334 -15.39 10.36 -16.13
N PHE A 335 -14.58 9.47 -16.69
CA PHE A 335 -13.18 9.34 -16.33
C PHE A 335 -12.38 10.61 -16.66
N GLN A 336 -12.56 11.21 -17.84
CA GLN A 336 -11.90 12.49 -18.16
C GLN A 336 -12.30 13.62 -17.20
N ASN A 337 -13.57 13.66 -16.79
CA ASN A 337 -14.04 14.60 -15.77
C ASN A 337 -13.47 14.29 -14.38
N TYR A 338 -13.26 13.01 -14.04
CA TYR A 338 -12.57 12.61 -12.82
C TYR A 338 -11.13 13.17 -12.78
N LEU A 339 -10.36 12.99 -13.86
CA LEU A 339 -8.98 13.47 -13.96
C LEU A 339 -8.88 14.99 -13.73
N THR A 340 -9.87 15.76 -14.16
CA THR A 340 -9.87 17.23 -14.03
C THR A 340 -10.46 17.73 -12.70
N THR A 341 -11.39 16.98 -12.10
CA THR A 341 -12.14 17.42 -10.91
C THR A 341 -11.57 16.89 -9.59
N PHE A 342 -10.96 15.70 -9.61
CA PHE A 342 -10.54 14.98 -8.39
C PHE A 342 -9.04 14.69 -8.32
N MET A 343 -8.32 14.63 -9.45
CA MET A 343 -6.87 14.38 -9.41
C MET A 343 -6.08 15.66 -9.15
N GLY A 344 -5.66 15.83 -7.89
CA GLY A 344 -4.55 16.69 -7.48
C GLY A 344 -3.24 15.89 -7.46
N THR A 345 -2.15 16.49 -7.92
CA THR A 345 -0.83 15.88 -8.15
C THR A 345 -0.21 15.25 -6.91
N ASP A 346 -0.23 13.92 -6.80
CA ASP A 346 0.57 13.16 -5.82
C ASP A 346 1.81 12.57 -6.51
N PHE A 347 2.99 13.08 -6.15
CA PHE A 347 4.30 12.64 -6.64
C PHE A 347 5.00 11.77 -5.56
N SER A 348 4.53 10.55 -5.36
CA SER A 348 5.11 9.59 -4.41
C SER A 348 5.93 8.48 -5.10
N SER A 349 6.77 7.77 -4.34
CA SER A 349 7.52 6.59 -4.84
C SER A 349 6.62 5.47 -5.40
N TYR A 350 5.35 5.46 -5.00
CA TYR A 350 4.30 4.62 -5.57
C TYR A 350 4.05 4.96 -7.05
N GLN A 351 3.98 6.25 -7.39
CA GLN A 351 3.77 6.71 -8.75
C GLN A 351 4.95 6.32 -9.65
N VAL A 352 6.19 6.41 -9.14
CA VAL A 352 7.39 5.99 -9.88
C VAL A 352 7.32 4.51 -10.27
N ARG A 353 6.92 3.63 -9.33
CA ARG A 353 6.74 2.20 -9.63
C ARG A 353 5.59 1.94 -10.59
N LYS A 354 4.45 2.64 -10.42
CA LYS A 354 3.31 2.54 -11.34
C LYS A 354 3.70 2.95 -12.76
N ILE A 355 4.50 4.01 -12.91
CA ILE A 355 5.04 4.45 -14.21
C ILE A 355 5.99 3.40 -14.80
N MET A 356 6.96 2.90 -14.03
CA MET A 356 7.90 1.88 -14.50
C MET A 356 7.18 0.60 -14.98
N GLY A 357 6.24 0.10 -14.16
CA GLY A 357 5.45 -1.07 -14.52
C GLY A 357 4.59 -0.85 -15.75
N LYS A 358 4.01 0.35 -15.90
CA LYS A 358 3.19 0.72 -17.06
C LYS A 358 4.03 0.79 -18.34
N ASP A 359 5.19 1.43 -18.28
CA ASP A 359 6.12 1.54 -19.42
C ASP A 359 6.63 0.15 -19.84
N PHE A 360 6.97 -0.71 -18.88
CA PHE A 360 7.29 -2.11 -19.14
C PHE A 360 6.12 -2.83 -19.83
N THR A 361 4.91 -2.75 -19.26
CA THR A 361 3.72 -3.42 -19.79
C THR A 361 3.45 -2.97 -21.23
N LYS A 362 3.53 -1.66 -21.49
CA LYS A 362 3.36 -1.09 -22.83
C LYS A 362 4.40 -1.64 -23.81
N ALA A 363 5.68 -1.65 -23.43
CA ALA A 363 6.76 -2.16 -24.28
C ALA A 363 6.59 -3.64 -24.65
N VAL A 364 6.08 -4.46 -23.72
CA VAL A 364 5.76 -5.87 -23.98
C VAL A 364 4.50 -5.99 -24.85
N TYR A 365 3.46 -5.18 -24.58
CA TYR A 365 2.21 -5.14 -25.33
C TYR A 365 2.42 -4.78 -26.81
N GLU A 366 3.30 -3.84 -27.11
CA GLU A 366 3.65 -3.49 -28.49
C GLU A 366 4.24 -4.67 -29.29
N LYS A 367 4.76 -5.71 -28.63
CA LYS A 367 5.34 -6.89 -29.27
C LYS A 367 4.45 -8.11 -29.23
N LEU A 368 3.74 -8.34 -28.13
CA LEU A 368 2.97 -9.56 -27.89
C LEU A 368 1.45 -9.34 -28.01
N GLY A 369 0.98 -8.09 -28.09
CA GLY A 369 -0.44 -7.77 -28.11
C GLY A 369 -1.17 -8.32 -26.88
N LYS A 370 -2.37 -8.89 -27.09
CA LYS A 370 -3.20 -9.45 -26.01
C LYS A 370 -2.52 -10.56 -25.20
N ASP A 371 -1.56 -11.28 -25.78
CA ASP A 371 -0.83 -12.35 -25.06
C ASP A 371 0.05 -11.81 -23.92
N THR A 372 0.30 -10.50 -23.88
CA THR A 372 1.13 -9.84 -22.86
C THR A 372 0.69 -10.15 -21.45
N PHE A 373 -0.60 -9.96 -21.15
CA PHE A 373 -1.10 -10.07 -19.77
C PHE A 373 -1.02 -11.51 -19.30
N LYS A 374 -1.46 -12.45 -20.13
CA LYS A 374 -1.33 -13.88 -19.85
C LYS A 374 0.13 -14.28 -19.61
N LYS A 375 1.06 -13.86 -20.48
CA LYS A 375 2.49 -14.16 -20.30
C LYS A 375 3.08 -13.55 -19.03
N MET A 376 2.72 -12.30 -18.70
CA MET A 376 3.16 -11.65 -17.46
C MET A 376 2.61 -12.32 -16.20
N ILE A 377 1.38 -12.84 -16.25
CA ILE A 377 0.78 -13.59 -15.14
C ILE A 377 1.44 -14.98 -15.03
N ASP A 378 1.57 -15.72 -16.13
CA ASP A 378 2.10 -17.08 -16.15
C ASP A 378 3.61 -17.11 -15.85
N VAL A 379 4.35 -16.14 -16.37
CA VAL A 379 5.79 -15.97 -16.17
C VAL A 379 6.10 -14.53 -15.73
N PRO A 380 5.96 -14.23 -14.42
CA PRO A 380 6.25 -12.91 -13.87
C PRO A 380 7.63 -12.36 -14.28
N PRO A 381 7.74 -11.05 -14.58
CA PRO A 381 9.03 -10.43 -14.78
C PRO A 381 9.77 -10.29 -13.44
N ASN A 382 11.09 -10.39 -13.47
CA ASN A 382 11.94 -9.99 -12.34
C ASN A 382 12.28 -8.50 -12.39
N THR A 383 12.94 -8.01 -11.35
CA THR A 383 13.33 -6.61 -11.19
C THR A 383 14.22 -6.06 -12.32
N ARG A 384 15.09 -6.88 -12.91
CA ARG A 384 15.96 -6.49 -14.03
C ARG A 384 15.18 -6.40 -15.34
N GLU A 385 14.30 -7.36 -15.55
CA GLU A 385 13.42 -7.42 -16.72
C GLU A 385 12.44 -6.24 -16.74
N LEU A 386 11.94 -5.79 -15.59
CA LEU A 386 11.11 -4.59 -15.48
C LEU A 386 11.83 -3.31 -15.94
N LYS A 387 13.17 -3.24 -15.79
CA LYS A 387 13.98 -2.11 -16.24
C LYS A 387 14.40 -2.21 -17.70
N ASP A 388 14.62 -3.43 -18.18
CA ASP A 388 14.94 -3.71 -19.58
C ASP A 388 13.94 -4.73 -20.15
N PRO A 389 12.80 -4.24 -20.71
CA PRO A 389 11.77 -5.10 -21.30
C PRO A 389 12.30 -6.05 -22.39
N LYS A 390 13.44 -5.74 -23.02
CA LYS A 390 14.03 -6.63 -24.04
C LYS A 390 14.49 -7.95 -23.45
N LEU A 391 14.95 -7.96 -22.20
CA LEU A 391 15.34 -9.19 -21.50
C LEU A 391 14.12 -10.11 -21.32
N TYR A 392 12.99 -9.53 -20.91
CA TYR A 392 11.75 -10.27 -20.77
C TYR A 392 11.24 -10.81 -22.11
N LEU A 393 11.23 -9.98 -23.16
CA LEU A 393 10.81 -10.40 -24.50
C LEU A 393 11.68 -11.52 -25.06
N LYS A 394 13.00 -11.48 -24.81
CA LYS A 394 13.91 -12.58 -25.17
C LYS A 394 13.55 -13.87 -24.43
N LYS A 395 13.25 -13.78 -23.13
CA LYS A 395 12.78 -14.92 -22.32
C LYS A 395 11.47 -15.51 -22.87
N MET A 396 10.57 -14.67 -23.39
CA MET A 396 9.26 -15.06 -23.94
C MET A 396 9.30 -15.58 -25.39
N SER A 397 10.46 -15.51 -26.04
CA SER A 397 10.71 -15.98 -27.42
C SER A 397 11.41 -17.33 -27.47
N LEU A 398 11.77 -17.87 -26.30
CA LEU A 398 12.26 -19.23 -26.06
C LEU A 398 11.08 -20.09 -25.63
#